data_AF-A0A2X0IEU6-F1
#
_entry.id   AF-A0A2X0IEU6-F1
#
_cell.length_a   1.000
_cell.length_b   1.000
_cell.length_c   1.000
_cell.angle_alpha   90.00
_cell.angle_beta   90.00
_cell.angle_gamma   90.00
#
_symmetry.space_group_name_H-M   'P 1'
#
loop_
_entity.id
_entity.type
_entity.pdbx_description
1 polymer ?
#
loop_
_entity_poly.entity_id
_entity_poly.type
_entity_poly.pdbx_seq_one_letter_code
_entity_poly.pdbx_strand_id
1 'polypeptide(L)'
;MIEEAGFSHAGLARRVDQLGSEHGLDLRYDKTSVTRWLRGQQPRGATPALIAEVFTRRLGRRLTAQDLGLDACAPVYAGLEFAESPAEAVDIVASMWRKDTGAHSELRRIAFTPAGLVVPSRDWLIGRTDDRVARETPQDLGRADLPRGEAGRNDPARNDLARAGIPAQTRRDGSGVAAGGGGATGGPGGPGGEQVAALRGVPRVSRGDVAAMRAVGDLFRALDNAYGGGHARQALIRYLESEAEPMLRGRYNEAIGRALFGAVADLTRLAGWTSYDIGAHGLAQRYFVQSLRLAQAANDRLYGGYVLVTMSRQAVYLGHGREAVQLARVAQQGVGSTAPVAAQALMHAAEARGHGLLGDARSCTAALVRAERALQASHAGDELPSWARFFDEAQLADEFAHCYRDLQQWRPAAQHAERSLRLRPQTYARSRVFCRVVLATSRLGLGELDEACAAATEALRGVTEMRSLRAVEYLRDFARRLAPYRGNPSVRAFEEAARTAGVI
;
A
#
# COMPACT_ATOMS: atom_id res chain seq x y z
N MET A 1 -21.81 -25.68 20.42
CA MET A 1 -21.48 -25.08 19.10
C MET A 1 -21.58 -26.07 17.94
N ILE A 2 -20.72 -27.10 17.80
CA ILE A 2 -20.80 -28.04 16.66
C ILE A 2 -22.16 -28.74 16.59
N GLU A 3 -22.64 -29.27 17.73
CA GLU A 3 -23.94 -29.94 17.83
C GLU A 3 -25.10 -28.98 17.53
N GLU A 4 -25.09 -27.79 18.15
CA GLU A 4 -26.07 -26.72 17.92
C GLU A 4 -26.17 -26.30 16.44
N ALA A 5 -25.04 -26.20 15.75
CA ALA A 5 -24.98 -25.88 14.33
C ALA A 5 -25.36 -27.06 13.41
N GLY A 6 -25.52 -28.27 13.97
CA GLY A 6 -25.79 -29.49 13.22
C GLY A 6 -24.66 -29.90 12.27
N PHE A 7 -23.41 -29.58 12.62
CA PHE A 7 -22.27 -29.94 11.79
C PHE A 7 -21.69 -31.30 12.20
N SER A 8 -21.39 -32.16 11.22
CA SER A 8 -20.41 -33.24 11.44
C SER A 8 -18.99 -32.65 11.39
N HIS A 9 -18.01 -33.32 12.02
CA HIS A 9 -16.61 -32.84 11.98
C HIS A 9 -16.09 -32.69 10.54
N ALA A 10 -16.38 -33.66 9.66
CA ALA A 10 -16.04 -33.56 8.23
C ALA A 10 -16.85 -32.45 7.52
N GLY A 11 -18.08 -32.20 7.96
CA GLY A 11 -18.93 -31.12 7.43
C GLY A 11 -18.47 -29.73 7.83
N LEU A 12 -17.91 -29.56 9.04
CA LEU A 12 -17.27 -28.33 9.48
C LEU A 12 -15.97 -28.10 8.72
N ALA A 13 -15.08 -29.10 8.63
CA ALA A 13 -13.82 -29.01 7.90
C ALA A 13 -14.02 -28.56 6.45
N ARG A 14 -14.94 -29.22 5.72
CA ARG A 14 -15.28 -28.85 4.33
C ARG A 14 -15.80 -27.42 4.20
N ARG A 15 -16.58 -26.92 5.15
CA ARG A 15 -17.09 -25.54 5.13
C ARG A 15 -16.00 -24.52 5.44
N VAL A 16 -15.09 -24.85 6.34
CA VAL A 16 -13.91 -24.02 6.62
C VAL A 16 -12.99 -23.98 5.41
N ASP A 17 -12.78 -25.10 4.71
CA ASP A 17 -12.00 -25.14 3.47
C ASP A 17 -12.70 -24.41 2.34
N GLN A 18 -14.03 -24.59 2.19
CA GLN A 18 -14.83 -23.87 1.20
C GLN A 18 -14.77 -22.36 1.45
N LEU A 19 -14.97 -21.92 2.70
CA LEU A 19 -14.86 -20.52 3.07
C LEU A 19 -13.42 -20.03 2.92
N GLY A 20 -12.43 -20.85 3.25
CA GLY A 20 -11.02 -20.57 2.96
C GLY A 20 -10.81 -20.28 1.48
N SER A 21 -11.34 -21.13 0.61
CA SER A 21 -11.28 -20.98 -0.85
C SER A 21 -12.02 -19.73 -1.34
N GLU A 22 -13.21 -19.42 -0.81
CA GLU A 22 -13.92 -18.14 -1.06
C GLU A 22 -13.04 -16.93 -0.69
N HIS A 23 -12.20 -17.10 0.31
CA HIS A 23 -11.26 -16.11 0.78
C HIS A 23 -9.85 -16.21 0.14
N GLY A 24 -9.66 -17.06 -0.87
CA GLY A 24 -8.38 -17.24 -1.58
C GLY A 24 -7.31 -18.00 -0.81
N LEU A 25 -7.69 -18.78 0.20
CA LEU A 25 -6.80 -19.60 1.03
C LEU A 25 -6.86 -21.05 0.57
N ASP A 26 -5.70 -21.66 0.26
CA ASP A 26 -5.60 -23.12 0.03
C ASP A 26 -5.52 -23.81 1.40
N LEU A 27 -6.70 -24.14 1.94
CA LEU A 27 -6.87 -24.90 3.17
C LEU A 27 -7.27 -26.34 2.83
N ARG A 28 -6.74 -27.30 3.60
CA ARG A 28 -7.01 -28.73 3.42
C ARG A 28 -7.27 -29.39 4.75
N TYR A 29 -8.30 -28.92 5.44
CA TYR A 29 -8.72 -29.49 6.71
C TYR A 29 -9.63 -30.69 6.51
N ASP A 30 -9.51 -31.64 7.42
CA ASP A 30 -10.29 -32.86 7.43
C ASP A 30 -10.95 -33.08 8.80
N LYS A 31 -11.70 -34.19 8.94
CA LYS A 31 -12.28 -34.60 10.22
C LYS A 31 -11.23 -34.67 11.34
N THR A 32 -10.01 -35.10 11.01
CA THR A 32 -8.91 -35.26 11.97
C THR A 32 -8.48 -33.90 12.52
N SER A 33 -8.41 -32.89 11.66
CA SER A 33 -8.08 -31.49 12.01
C SER A 33 -9.08 -30.94 13.03
N VAL A 34 -10.38 -31.09 12.76
CA VAL A 34 -11.45 -30.67 13.69
C VAL A 34 -11.36 -31.41 15.03
N THR A 35 -11.06 -32.71 14.98
CA THR A 35 -10.90 -33.52 16.19
C THR A 35 -9.70 -33.05 17.03
N ARG A 36 -8.60 -32.62 16.39
CA ARG A 36 -7.46 -32.03 17.08
C ARG A 36 -7.79 -30.67 17.70
N TRP A 37 -8.58 -29.84 17.02
CA TRP A 37 -9.05 -28.56 17.58
C TRP A 37 -9.88 -28.75 18.85
N LEU A 38 -10.80 -29.72 18.83
CA LEU A 38 -11.60 -30.08 20.00
C LEU A 38 -10.76 -30.64 21.16
N ARG A 39 -9.56 -31.15 20.88
CA ARG A 39 -8.58 -31.60 21.89
C ARG A 39 -7.64 -30.49 22.35
N GLY A 40 -7.93 -29.23 21.99
CA GLY A 40 -7.18 -28.06 22.43
C GLY A 40 -6.05 -27.61 21.49
N GLN A 41 -5.86 -28.24 20.33
CA GLN A 41 -4.91 -27.72 19.33
C GLN A 41 -5.46 -26.43 18.71
N GLN A 42 -4.78 -25.31 18.88
CA GLN A 42 -5.21 -24.06 18.28
C GLN A 42 -4.96 -24.04 16.75
N PRO A 43 -6.01 -23.81 15.92
CA PRO A 43 -5.83 -23.54 14.50
C PRO A 43 -5.05 -22.24 14.29
N ARG A 44 -4.17 -22.21 13.28
CA ARG A 44 -3.28 -21.06 13.02
C ARG A 44 -3.80 -20.18 11.89
N GLY A 45 -3.27 -18.96 11.80
CA GLY A 45 -3.55 -18.04 10.70
C GLY A 45 -4.99 -17.52 10.73
N ALA A 46 -5.65 -17.46 9.58
CA ALA A 46 -7.04 -16.98 9.46
C ALA A 46 -8.09 -18.02 9.89
N THR A 47 -7.69 -19.27 10.12
CA THR A 47 -8.59 -20.40 10.39
C THR A 47 -9.51 -20.18 11.60
N PRO A 48 -9.08 -19.63 12.76
CA PRO A 48 -9.99 -19.30 13.86
C PRO A 48 -11.14 -18.37 13.44
N ALA A 49 -10.84 -17.35 12.64
CA ALA A 49 -11.84 -16.41 12.14
C ALA A 49 -12.77 -17.05 11.09
N LEU A 50 -12.27 -17.93 10.24
CA LEU A 50 -13.10 -18.70 9.29
C LEU A 50 -14.04 -19.66 10.02
N ILE A 51 -13.56 -20.34 11.07
CA ILE A 51 -14.42 -21.20 11.90
C ILE A 51 -15.55 -20.35 12.51
N ALA A 52 -15.22 -19.19 13.09
CA ALA A 52 -16.20 -18.27 13.65
C ALA A 52 -17.24 -17.78 12.62
N GLU A 53 -16.80 -17.45 11.41
CA GLU A 53 -17.67 -17.05 10.30
C GLU A 53 -18.59 -18.20 9.84
N VAL A 54 -18.06 -19.43 9.74
CA VAL A 54 -18.87 -20.62 9.40
C VAL A 54 -19.99 -20.83 10.42
N PHE A 55 -19.71 -20.67 11.71
CA PHE A 55 -20.74 -20.76 12.76
C PHE A 55 -21.70 -19.56 12.73
N THR A 56 -21.20 -18.35 12.49
CA THR A 56 -22.01 -17.13 12.36
C THR A 56 -23.06 -17.28 11.25
N ARG A 57 -22.62 -17.69 10.05
CA ARG A 57 -23.52 -17.94 8.91
C ARG A 57 -24.55 -19.02 9.21
N ARG A 58 -24.16 -20.06 9.95
CA ARG A 58 -25.04 -21.20 10.22
C ARG A 58 -26.09 -20.93 11.30
N LEU A 59 -25.73 -20.17 12.33
CA LEU A 59 -26.57 -19.94 13.50
C LEU A 59 -27.31 -18.59 13.45
N GLY A 60 -26.99 -17.72 12.48
CA GLY A 60 -27.67 -16.43 12.32
C GLY A 60 -27.38 -15.41 13.42
N ARG A 61 -26.36 -15.66 14.26
CA ARG A 61 -25.86 -14.74 15.29
C ARG A 61 -24.36 -14.54 15.15
N ARG A 62 -23.88 -13.33 15.43
CA ARG A 62 -22.46 -13.00 15.33
C ARG A 62 -21.66 -13.76 16.39
N LEU A 63 -20.66 -14.51 15.94
CA LEU A 63 -19.72 -15.24 16.79
C LEU A 63 -18.29 -14.87 16.40
N THR A 64 -17.45 -14.70 17.41
CA THR A 64 -16.01 -14.45 17.28
C THR A 64 -15.21 -15.72 17.53
N ALA A 65 -13.92 -15.73 17.19
CA ALA A 65 -13.03 -16.85 17.52
C ALA A 65 -12.96 -17.08 19.03
N GLN A 66 -13.00 -16.01 19.83
CA GLN A 66 -13.01 -16.07 21.29
C GLN A 66 -14.30 -16.71 21.83
N ASP A 67 -15.45 -16.43 21.23
CA ASP A 67 -16.73 -17.08 21.60
C ASP A 67 -16.69 -18.60 21.39
N LEU A 68 -15.77 -19.09 20.55
CA LEU A 68 -15.55 -20.51 20.27
C LEU A 68 -14.38 -21.11 21.06
N GLY A 69 -13.75 -20.36 21.96
CA GLY A 69 -12.57 -20.82 22.71
C GLY A 69 -11.30 -20.96 21.87
N LEU A 70 -11.26 -20.30 20.70
CA LEU A 70 -10.08 -20.27 19.83
C LEU A 70 -9.28 -19.00 20.07
N ASP A 71 -7.97 -19.07 19.79
CA ASP A 71 -7.08 -17.90 19.89
C ASP A 71 -7.62 -16.74 19.06
N ALA A 72 -7.64 -15.56 19.67
CA ALA A 72 -8.11 -14.34 19.04
C ALA A 72 -7.23 -14.03 17.81
N CYS A 73 -7.80 -14.19 16.62
CA CYS A 73 -7.24 -13.64 15.39
C CYS A 73 -8.12 -12.46 14.98
N ALA A 74 -7.51 -11.39 14.46
CA ALA A 74 -8.28 -10.32 13.84
C ALA A 74 -9.24 -10.94 12.80
N PRO A 75 -10.54 -10.57 12.79
CA PRO A 75 -11.47 -11.05 11.79
C PRO A 75 -10.88 -10.92 10.38
N VAL A 76 -11.16 -11.87 9.49
CA VAL A 76 -10.58 -11.90 8.12
C VAL A 76 -10.81 -10.57 7.38
N TYR A 77 -11.88 -9.85 7.73
CA TYR A 77 -12.25 -8.55 7.18
C TYR A 77 -11.91 -7.33 8.05
N ALA A 78 -11.37 -7.49 9.25
CA ALA A 78 -11.02 -6.35 10.10
C ALA A 78 -9.94 -5.49 9.42
N GLY A 79 -10.18 -4.19 9.27
CA GLY A 79 -9.34 -3.26 8.50
C GLY A 79 -9.61 -3.27 6.99
N LEU A 80 -10.53 -4.10 6.51
CA LEU A 80 -11.07 -4.08 5.14
C LEU A 80 -12.44 -3.39 5.08
N GLU A 81 -12.95 -2.90 6.21
CA GLU A 81 -14.15 -2.07 6.21
C GLU A 81 -13.89 -0.76 5.45
N PHE A 82 -14.84 -0.38 4.59
CA PHE A 82 -14.86 0.92 3.94
C PHE A 82 -15.75 1.84 4.79
N ALA A 83 -15.12 2.66 5.62
CA ALA A 83 -15.83 3.47 6.63
C ALA A 83 -16.95 4.33 6.04
N GLU A 84 -18.04 4.54 6.77
CA GLU A 84 -19.14 5.40 6.31
C GLU A 84 -18.75 6.88 6.41
N SER A 85 -17.96 7.25 7.43
CA SER A 85 -17.57 8.65 7.68
C SER A 85 -16.06 8.88 7.73
N PRO A 86 -15.58 10.13 7.51
CA PRO A 86 -14.16 10.46 7.66
C PRO A 86 -13.63 10.24 9.08
N ALA A 87 -14.47 10.47 10.10
CA ALA A 87 -14.08 10.26 11.50
C ALA A 87 -13.83 8.78 11.80
N GLU A 88 -14.71 7.89 11.33
CA GLU A 88 -14.53 6.45 11.44
C GLU A 88 -13.29 5.98 10.66
N ALA A 89 -13.07 6.52 9.45
CA ALA A 89 -11.86 6.20 8.67
C ALA A 89 -10.57 6.55 9.44
N VAL A 90 -10.55 7.70 10.13
CA VAL A 90 -9.43 8.10 10.99
C VAL A 90 -9.25 7.13 12.15
N ASP A 91 -10.33 6.69 12.80
CA ASP A 91 -10.23 5.76 13.94
C ASP A 91 -9.73 4.36 13.52
N ILE A 92 -10.20 3.84 12.38
CA ILE A 92 -9.74 2.56 11.83
C ILE A 92 -8.25 2.65 11.50
N VAL A 93 -7.83 3.64 10.70
CA VAL A 93 -6.44 3.73 10.24
C VAL A 93 -5.47 4.03 11.39
N ALA A 94 -5.86 4.87 12.34
CA ALA A 94 -5.08 5.14 13.55
C ALA A 94 -4.92 3.90 14.42
N SER A 95 -5.99 3.11 14.60
CA SER A 95 -5.88 1.81 15.27
C SER A 95 -4.92 0.87 14.55
N MET A 96 -4.86 0.90 13.22
CA MET A 96 -3.93 0.06 12.47
C MET A 96 -2.48 0.50 12.66
N TRP A 97 -2.18 1.79 12.65
CA TRP A 97 -0.81 2.29 12.87
C TRP A 97 -0.28 1.88 14.24
N ARG A 98 -1.04 2.10 15.33
CA ARG A 98 -0.67 1.66 16.68
C ARG A 98 -0.43 0.16 16.80
N LYS A 99 -1.24 -0.64 16.10
CA LYS A 99 -1.10 -2.10 16.11
C LYS A 99 0.15 -2.55 15.32
N ASP A 100 0.60 -1.81 14.30
CA ASP A 100 1.77 -2.16 13.48
C ASP A 100 3.11 -1.60 14.02
N THR A 101 3.11 -0.58 14.89
CA THR A 101 4.32 -0.07 15.55
C THR A 101 4.81 -0.92 16.73
N GLY A 102 3.97 -1.79 17.29
CA GLY A 102 4.31 -2.69 18.40
C GLY A 102 4.90 -4.06 17.99
N ALA A 103 5.11 -4.94 18.97
CA ALA A 103 5.60 -6.32 18.78
C ALA A 103 4.59 -7.28 18.08
N HIS A 104 3.56 -6.75 17.44
CA HIS A 104 2.46 -7.51 16.85
C HIS A 104 2.86 -8.10 15.51
N SER A 105 3.55 -9.23 15.57
CA SER A 105 3.73 -10.13 14.42
C SER A 105 2.39 -10.60 13.81
N GLU A 106 1.28 -10.47 14.54
CA GLU A 106 -0.04 -10.98 14.16
C GLU A 106 -0.66 -10.25 12.97
N LEU A 107 -0.58 -8.92 12.88
CA LEU A 107 -1.10 -8.20 11.71
C LEU A 107 -0.37 -8.59 10.43
N ARG A 108 0.93 -8.89 10.53
CA ARG A 108 1.75 -9.34 9.39
C ARG A 108 1.44 -10.78 8.97
N ARG A 109 0.79 -11.56 9.84
CA ARG A 109 0.33 -12.93 9.56
C ARG A 109 -1.08 -12.96 8.96
N ILE A 110 -1.76 -11.82 8.87
CA ILE A 110 -3.08 -11.79 8.26
C ILE A 110 -2.93 -12.10 6.77
N ALA A 111 -3.71 -13.08 6.32
CA ALA A 111 -3.71 -13.50 4.94
C ALA A 111 -4.38 -12.46 4.04
N PHE A 112 -3.93 -12.42 2.78
CA PHE A 112 -4.62 -11.68 1.73
C PHE A 112 -5.92 -12.38 1.36
N THR A 113 -6.95 -11.61 1.00
CA THR A 113 -8.26 -12.15 0.62
C THR A 113 -8.77 -11.47 -0.65
N PRO A 114 -8.82 -12.14 -1.81
CA PRO A 114 -9.30 -11.54 -3.07
C PRO A 114 -10.70 -10.92 -2.95
N ALA A 115 -11.62 -11.62 -2.27
CA ALA A 115 -12.98 -11.14 -2.02
C ALA A 115 -13.02 -9.80 -1.23
N GLY A 116 -12.01 -9.55 -0.40
CA GLY A 116 -11.84 -8.31 0.37
C GLY A 116 -11.55 -7.08 -0.49
N LEU A 117 -11.36 -7.23 -1.80
CA LEU A 117 -11.17 -6.12 -2.75
C LEU A 117 -12.49 -5.63 -3.36
N VAL A 118 -13.56 -6.45 -3.32
CA VAL A 118 -14.80 -6.20 -4.08
C VAL A 118 -15.60 -5.05 -3.46
N VAL A 119 -15.91 -5.15 -2.16
CA VAL A 119 -16.75 -4.17 -1.47
C VAL A 119 -16.10 -2.78 -1.46
N PRO A 120 -14.82 -2.61 -1.03
CA PRO A 120 -14.19 -1.29 -1.01
C PRO A 120 -14.08 -0.63 -2.39
N SER A 121 -13.77 -1.40 -3.43
CA SER A 121 -13.66 -0.84 -4.79
C SER A 121 -15.02 -0.42 -5.36
N ARG A 122 -16.08 -1.20 -5.11
CA ARG A 122 -17.46 -0.83 -5.45
C ARG A 122 -17.90 0.41 -4.69
N ASP A 123 -17.72 0.42 -3.37
CA ASP A 123 -18.21 1.49 -2.50
C ASP A 123 -17.50 2.82 -2.80
N TRP A 124 -16.21 2.78 -3.14
CA TRP A 124 -15.51 3.95 -3.65
C TRP A 124 -16.03 4.41 -5.03
N LEU A 125 -16.33 3.48 -5.93
CA LEU A 125 -16.81 3.81 -7.28
C LEU A 125 -18.16 4.54 -7.23
N ILE A 126 -19.12 3.99 -6.49
CA ILE A 126 -20.49 4.51 -6.39
C ILE A 126 -20.65 5.57 -5.30
N GLY A 127 -19.77 5.57 -4.30
CA GLY A 127 -19.80 6.46 -3.16
C GLY A 127 -19.60 7.91 -3.59
N ARG A 128 -20.25 8.84 -2.89
CA ARG A 128 -20.03 10.26 -3.09
C ARG A 128 -18.86 10.72 -2.23
N THR A 129 -18.22 11.80 -2.66
CA THR A 129 -17.28 12.51 -1.80
C THR A 129 -17.99 12.94 -0.52
N ASP A 130 -17.31 12.80 0.62
CA ASP A 130 -17.84 13.27 1.90
C ASP A 130 -18.16 14.77 1.83
N ASP A 131 -19.29 15.20 2.40
CA ASP A 131 -19.70 16.62 2.33
C ASP A 131 -18.73 17.56 3.03
N ARG A 132 -18.13 17.10 4.14
CA ARG A 132 -17.24 17.92 4.96
C ARG A 132 -16.19 17.07 5.67
N VAL A 133 -14.95 17.57 5.71
CA VAL A 133 -13.89 17.01 6.56
C VAL A 133 -13.36 18.00 7.60
N ALA A 134 -13.67 19.29 7.48
CA ALA A 134 -13.18 20.32 8.40
C ALA A 134 -13.50 20.01 9.87
N ARG A 135 -12.55 20.30 10.75
CA ARG A 135 -12.66 20.20 12.21
C ARG A 135 -12.50 21.56 12.86
N GLU A 136 -13.40 22.48 12.52
CA GLU A 136 -13.48 23.85 13.05
C GLU A 136 -14.86 24.11 13.66
N THR A 137 -14.92 24.92 14.71
CA THR A 137 -16.19 25.36 15.30
C THR A 137 -16.73 26.58 14.54
N PRO A 138 -18.06 26.86 14.58
CA PRO A 138 -18.63 28.07 13.97
C PRO A 138 -17.98 29.38 14.45
N GLN A 139 -17.39 29.38 15.64
CA GLN A 139 -16.63 30.52 16.20
C GLN A 139 -15.30 30.77 15.47
N ASP A 140 -14.71 29.75 14.84
CA ASP A 140 -13.48 29.87 14.04
C ASP A 140 -13.75 30.51 12.67
N LEU A 141 -14.95 30.33 12.12
CA LEU A 141 -15.38 30.93 10.84
C LEU A 141 -15.55 32.45 10.93
N GLY A 142 -15.88 32.99 12.10
CA GLY A 142 -16.09 34.43 12.31
C GLY A 142 -14.82 35.27 12.46
N ARG A 143 -13.63 34.65 12.51
CA ARG A 143 -12.33 35.36 12.65
C ARG A 143 -11.52 35.44 11.35
N ALA A 144 -11.96 34.79 10.28
CA ALA A 144 -11.17 34.66 9.04
C ALA A 144 -11.34 35.81 8.04
N ASP A 145 -12.35 36.67 8.16
CA ASP A 145 -12.64 37.73 7.18
C ASP A 145 -12.61 39.15 7.77
N LEU A 146 -11.42 39.61 8.17
CA LEU A 146 -11.14 41.04 8.22
C LEU A 146 -9.83 41.32 7.46
N PRO A 147 -9.89 42.00 6.30
CA PRO A 147 -8.67 42.39 5.59
C PRO A 147 -7.92 43.41 6.45
N ARG A 148 -6.73 43.04 6.93
CA ARG A 148 -5.78 44.02 7.47
C ARG A 148 -5.22 44.80 6.29
N GLY A 149 -5.72 46.03 6.14
CA GLY A 149 -5.26 47.02 5.19
C GLY A 149 -3.76 47.30 5.28
N GLU A 150 -3.25 47.71 4.13
CA GLU A 150 -1.86 47.80 3.70
C GLU A 150 -0.98 48.77 4.49
N ALA A 151 0.34 48.51 4.45
CA ALA A 151 1.33 49.57 4.23
C ALA A 151 2.55 48.94 3.54
N GLY A 152 2.74 49.26 2.27
CA GLY A 152 3.76 48.68 1.40
C GLY A 152 5.18 49.17 1.66
N ARG A 153 6.12 48.47 1.04
CA ARG A 153 7.37 49.02 0.49
C ARG A 153 7.91 48.05 -0.58
N ASN A 154 8.08 48.60 -1.77
CA ASN A 154 8.78 48.01 -2.91
C ASN A 154 10.25 47.74 -2.56
N ASP A 155 10.80 46.62 -3.03
CA ASP A 155 12.04 46.64 -3.82
C ASP A 155 12.23 45.33 -4.62
N PRO A 156 12.83 45.36 -5.83
CA PRO A 156 12.97 44.22 -6.70
C PRO A 156 14.39 43.62 -6.65
N ALA A 157 14.52 42.30 -6.51
CA ALA A 157 15.71 41.58 -6.97
C ALA A 157 15.46 40.08 -7.11
N ARG A 158 15.99 39.56 -8.22
CA ARG A 158 15.93 38.19 -8.74
C ARG A 158 16.93 37.25 -8.04
N ASN A 159 16.48 36.00 -7.93
CA ASN A 159 17.16 34.74 -8.26
C ASN A 159 18.36 34.20 -7.44
N ASP A 160 18.36 32.87 -7.37
CA ASP A 160 19.45 31.92 -7.08
C ASP A 160 19.90 31.73 -5.60
N LEU A 161 19.54 30.58 -5.02
CA LEU A 161 20.44 29.43 -4.96
C LEU A 161 19.83 28.26 -4.17
N ALA A 162 19.83 27.10 -4.84
CA ALA A 162 19.87 25.81 -4.19
C ALA A 162 21.16 25.66 -3.37
N ARG A 163 21.05 25.24 -2.10
CA ARG A 163 22.05 24.36 -1.48
C ARG A 163 21.49 23.74 -0.20
N ALA A 164 21.51 22.42 -0.20
CA ALA A 164 21.26 21.58 0.96
C ALA A 164 22.28 21.87 2.07
N GLY A 165 21.80 21.89 3.31
CA GLY A 165 22.62 21.97 4.52
C GLY A 165 21.89 21.30 5.68
N ILE A 166 22.40 20.14 6.09
CA ILE A 166 22.03 19.39 7.29
C ILE A 166 22.27 20.27 8.53
N PRO A 167 21.36 20.35 9.53
CA PRO A 167 21.69 21.04 10.78
C PRO A 167 22.61 20.18 11.66
N ALA A 168 23.75 20.75 12.05
CA ALA A 168 24.65 20.18 13.06
C ALA A 168 24.08 20.37 14.48
N GLN A 169 24.25 19.33 15.32
CA GLN A 169 23.99 19.37 16.76
C GLN A 169 25.16 19.98 17.56
N THR A 170 24.85 20.38 18.80
CA THR A 170 25.70 20.84 19.93
C THR A 170 26.15 22.30 19.89
N ARG A 171 26.05 23.12 20.96
CA ARG A 171 26.17 22.87 22.41
C ARG A 171 25.16 23.68 23.23
N ARG A 172 24.70 23.12 24.36
CA ARG A 172 24.13 23.85 25.50
C ARG A 172 25.27 24.12 26.48
N ASP A 173 25.57 25.39 26.71
CA ASP A 173 26.28 25.83 27.92
C ASP A 173 25.26 26.36 28.93
N GLY A 174 25.50 26.04 30.20
CA GLY A 174 24.61 26.33 31.31
C GLY A 174 24.92 27.65 32.02
N SER A 175 23.92 28.12 32.78
CA SER A 175 23.88 29.05 33.92
C SER A 175 22.65 29.96 33.77
N GLY A 176 21.88 30.34 34.78
CA GLY A 176 21.95 30.12 36.21
C GLY A 176 20.57 30.33 36.85
N VAL A 177 20.56 30.14 38.17
CA VAL A 177 19.43 30.07 39.09
C VAL A 177 18.75 31.44 39.31
N ALA A 178 17.42 31.46 39.44
CA ALA A 178 16.72 32.38 40.36
C ALA A 178 15.30 31.85 40.67
N ALA A 179 15.06 31.61 41.96
CA ALA A 179 13.75 31.36 42.55
C ALA A 179 13.09 32.69 42.96
N GLY A 180 11.76 32.75 42.93
CA GLY A 180 10.95 33.83 43.50
C GLY A 180 9.46 33.50 43.42
N GLY A 181 8.81 33.34 44.57
CA GLY A 181 7.41 32.94 44.71
C GLY A 181 6.41 34.09 44.94
N GLY A 182 5.13 33.71 45.01
CA GLY A 182 3.93 34.51 45.36
C GLY A 182 2.72 34.01 44.54
N GLY A 183 1.70 33.30 45.08
CA GLY A 183 0.58 33.80 45.91
C GLY A 183 -0.39 34.65 45.05
N ALA A 184 -1.71 34.46 44.91
CA ALA A 184 -2.73 33.67 45.61
C ALA A 184 -4.09 33.74 44.83
N THR A 185 -5.08 32.90 45.22
CA THR A 185 -6.58 33.07 45.17
C THR A 185 -7.29 33.29 43.81
N GLY A 186 -8.44 32.72 43.43
CA GLY A 186 -9.43 31.82 44.03
C GLY A 186 -10.82 32.09 43.41
N GLY A 187 -11.61 31.06 43.07
CA GLY A 187 -13.10 31.16 42.96
C GLY A 187 -13.78 30.40 41.79
N PRO A 188 -14.87 29.62 42.01
CA PRO A 188 -15.46 28.65 41.06
C PRO A 188 -16.81 29.08 40.43
N GLY A 189 -17.21 28.52 39.28
CA GLY A 189 -18.61 28.59 38.82
C GLY A 189 -18.92 28.15 37.37
N GLY A 190 -19.71 27.07 37.22
CA GLY A 190 -20.62 26.84 36.08
C GLY A 190 -20.41 25.54 35.26
N PRO A 191 -21.36 24.56 35.28
CA PRO A 191 -21.24 23.27 34.57
C PRO A 191 -21.58 23.36 33.06
N GLY A 192 -21.27 24.49 32.42
CA GLY A 192 -21.44 24.69 30.97
C GLY A 192 -20.13 24.82 30.19
N GLY A 193 -18.98 24.79 30.88
CA GLY A 193 -17.65 25.07 30.31
C GLY A 193 -16.85 23.84 29.87
N GLU A 194 -17.24 22.63 30.25
CA GLU A 194 -16.42 21.43 30.02
C GLU A 194 -16.34 21.03 28.52
N GLN A 195 -17.37 21.33 27.72
CA GLN A 195 -17.31 21.10 26.26
C GLN A 195 -16.54 22.17 25.49
N VAL A 196 -16.44 23.40 26.00
CA VAL A 196 -15.74 24.51 25.33
C VAL A 196 -14.26 24.57 25.74
N ALA A 197 -13.91 24.10 26.94
CA ALA A 197 -12.52 24.04 27.42
C ALA A 197 -11.69 22.93 26.75
N ALA A 198 -12.31 21.80 26.37
CA ALA A 198 -11.62 20.68 25.72
C ALA A 198 -11.02 21.05 24.34
N LEU A 199 -11.55 22.08 23.68
CA LEU A 199 -11.04 22.54 22.39
C LEU A 199 -9.82 23.47 22.51
N ARG A 200 -9.46 24.00 23.68
CA ARG A 200 -8.32 24.94 23.80
C ARG A 200 -6.94 24.29 23.70
N GLY A 201 -6.83 22.96 23.73
CA GLY A 201 -5.56 22.21 23.66
C GLY A 201 -5.27 21.50 22.32
N VAL A 202 -6.17 21.54 21.34
CA VAL A 202 -6.00 20.78 20.08
C VAL A 202 -5.14 21.58 19.08
N PRO A 203 -4.01 21.07 18.57
CA PRO A 203 -3.14 21.80 17.66
C PRO A 203 -3.87 22.16 16.35
N ARG A 204 -3.61 23.37 15.84
CA ARG A 204 -4.12 23.84 14.55
C ARG A 204 -3.19 23.37 13.44
N VAL A 205 -3.74 22.73 12.43
CA VAL A 205 -2.98 22.26 11.26
C VAL A 205 -2.90 23.38 10.22
N SER A 206 -1.70 23.64 9.73
CA SER A 206 -1.39 24.64 8.72
C SER A 206 -1.10 24.00 7.36
N ARG A 207 -1.06 24.84 6.31
CA ARG A 207 -0.57 24.40 4.98
C ARG A 207 0.89 23.92 5.02
N GLY A 208 1.70 24.49 5.90
CA GLY A 208 3.11 24.11 6.09
C GLY A 208 3.25 22.67 6.60
N ASP A 209 2.40 22.27 7.54
CA ASP A 209 2.42 20.91 8.10
C ASP A 209 2.06 19.86 7.03
N VAL A 210 1.06 20.17 6.18
CA VAL A 210 0.69 19.30 5.05
C VAL A 210 1.84 19.23 4.02
N ALA A 211 2.51 20.34 3.75
CA ALA A 211 3.66 20.37 2.84
C ALA A 211 4.84 19.54 3.38
N ALA A 212 5.13 19.66 4.68
CA ALA A 212 6.15 18.84 5.34
C ALA A 212 5.82 17.34 5.24
N MET A 213 4.56 16.96 5.45
CA MET A 213 4.13 15.57 5.32
C MET A 213 4.31 15.00 3.91
N ARG A 214 4.04 15.81 2.88
CA ARG A 214 4.30 15.43 1.48
C ARG A 214 5.80 15.22 1.21
N ALA A 215 6.64 16.12 1.70
CA ALA A 215 8.10 16.02 1.56
C ALA A 215 8.65 14.75 2.26
N VAL A 216 8.13 14.42 3.45
CA VAL A 216 8.46 13.17 4.15
C VAL A 216 8.02 11.95 3.33
N GLY A 217 6.86 12.02 2.67
CA GLY A 217 6.43 10.97 1.74
C GLY A 217 7.40 10.76 0.58
N ASP A 218 7.91 11.83 -0.02
CA ASP A 218 8.89 11.74 -1.10
C ASP A 218 10.23 11.15 -0.64
N LEU A 219 10.68 11.50 0.58
CA LEU A 219 11.84 10.88 1.21
C LEU A 219 11.65 9.36 1.37
N PHE A 220 10.52 8.92 1.92
CA PHE A 220 10.24 7.49 2.10
C PHE A 220 10.14 6.74 0.76
N ARG A 221 9.59 7.36 -0.29
CA ARG A 221 9.59 6.77 -1.65
C ARG A 221 10.98 6.63 -2.22
N ALA A 222 11.85 7.63 -2.04
CA ALA A 222 13.22 7.56 -2.52
C ALA A 222 13.97 6.39 -1.85
N LEU A 223 13.83 6.25 -0.54
CA LEU A 223 14.41 5.13 0.22
C LEU A 223 13.85 3.77 -0.24
N ASP A 224 12.54 3.68 -0.45
CA ASP A 224 11.86 2.48 -0.92
C ASP A 224 12.31 2.06 -2.33
N ASN A 225 12.53 3.02 -3.24
CA ASN A 225 13.02 2.75 -4.59
C ASN A 225 14.48 2.25 -4.61
N ALA A 226 15.33 2.82 -3.74
CA ALA A 226 16.76 2.51 -3.68
C ALA A 226 17.07 1.24 -2.88
N TYR A 227 16.40 1.04 -1.73
CA TYR A 227 16.77 0.01 -0.75
C TYR A 227 15.66 -1.01 -0.45
N GLY A 228 14.52 -0.89 -1.13
CA GLY A 228 13.35 -1.74 -0.90
C GLY A 228 12.50 -1.30 0.30
N GLY A 229 11.27 -1.81 0.33
CA GLY A 229 10.23 -1.37 1.24
C GLY A 229 10.47 -1.80 2.68
N GLY A 230 11.30 -2.80 2.94
CA GLY A 230 11.65 -3.20 4.29
C GLY A 230 12.58 -2.24 5.03
N HIS A 231 13.27 -1.33 4.32
CA HIS A 231 14.28 -0.47 4.94
C HIS A 231 13.66 0.60 5.86
N ALA A 232 12.72 1.40 5.35
CA ALA A 232 12.20 2.57 6.05
C ALA A 232 10.77 2.38 6.61
N ARG A 233 10.15 1.21 6.43
CA ARG A 233 8.75 0.96 6.81
C ARG A 233 8.43 1.29 8.25
N GLN A 234 9.23 0.83 9.21
CA GLN A 234 8.91 1.06 10.62
C GLN A 234 8.94 2.55 10.98
N ALA A 235 9.85 3.32 10.39
CA ALA A 235 9.89 4.76 10.57
C ALA A 235 8.67 5.44 9.93
N LEU A 236 8.22 4.98 8.77
CA LEU A 236 6.99 5.46 8.13
C LEU A 236 5.74 5.21 9.00
N ILE A 237 5.56 4.00 9.55
CA ILE A 237 4.40 3.70 10.41
C ILE A 237 4.47 4.55 11.69
N ARG A 238 5.65 4.69 12.31
CA ARG A 238 5.83 5.56 13.47
C ARG A 238 5.49 7.02 13.16
N TYR A 239 5.88 7.53 11.99
CA TYR A 239 5.53 8.89 11.56
C TYR A 239 4.01 9.06 11.35
N LEU A 240 3.35 8.06 10.76
CA LEU A 240 1.90 8.05 10.62
C LEU A 240 1.19 8.08 11.98
N GLU A 241 1.68 7.29 12.94
CA GLU A 241 1.16 7.26 14.32
C GLU A 241 1.44 8.57 15.08
N SER A 242 2.67 9.08 15.05
CA SER A 242 3.09 10.20 15.90
C SER A 242 2.73 11.57 15.34
N GLU A 243 2.69 11.73 14.01
CA GLU A 243 2.43 13.02 13.36
C GLU A 243 1.06 13.04 12.69
N ALA A 244 0.77 12.07 11.81
CA ALA A 244 -0.45 12.13 10.99
C ALA A 244 -1.73 11.96 11.81
N GLU A 245 -1.76 11.04 12.78
CA GLU A 245 -2.93 10.84 13.66
C GLU A 245 -3.28 12.10 14.48
N PRO A 246 -2.35 12.73 15.22
CA PRO A 246 -2.65 13.99 15.91
C PRO A 246 -3.13 15.10 14.98
N MET A 247 -2.57 15.21 13.77
CA MET A 247 -2.99 16.21 12.78
C MET A 247 -4.42 15.94 12.29
N LEU A 248 -4.79 14.70 12.00
CA LEU A 248 -6.15 14.33 11.56
C LEU A 248 -7.19 14.60 12.65
N ARG A 249 -6.80 14.49 13.93
CA ARG A 249 -7.64 14.85 15.09
C ARG A 249 -7.53 16.33 15.49
N GLY A 250 -6.68 17.08 14.79
CA GLY A 250 -6.43 18.50 14.98
C GLY A 250 -7.59 19.40 14.56
N ARG A 251 -7.31 20.71 14.51
CA ARG A 251 -8.23 21.74 13.98
C ARG A 251 -7.79 22.23 12.61
N TYR A 252 -8.71 22.27 11.66
CA TYR A 252 -8.44 22.72 10.28
C TYR A 252 -9.73 23.03 9.52
N ASN A 253 -9.64 23.99 8.59
CA ASN A 253 -10.70 24.30 7.65
C ASN A 253 -10.82 23.24 6.55
N GLU A 254 -11.82 23.38 5.70
CA GLU A 254 -12.14 22.40 4.68
C GLU A 254 -10.99 22.22 3.68
N ALA A 255 -10.39 23.30 3.20
CA ALA A 255 -9.29 23.25 2.23
C ALA A 255 -8.04 22.54 2.80
N ILE A 256 -7.66 22.86 4.04
CA ILE A 256 -6.53 22.20 4.72
C ILE A 256 -6.87 20.74 5.02
N GLY A 257 -8.11 20.46 5.45
CA GLY A 257 -8.60 19.11 5.71
C GLY A 257 -8.47 18.21 4.49
N ARG A 258 -8.98 18.62 3.32
CA ARG A 258 -8.86 17.83 2.08
C ARG A 258 -7.40 17.58 1.70
N ALA A 259 -6.55 18.61 1.80
CA ALA A 259 -5.12 18.49 1.52
C ALA A 259 -4.41 17.55 2.50
N LEU A 260 -4.80 17.58 3.78
CA LEU A 260 -4.31 16.70 4.83
C LEU A 260 -4.71 15.24 4.57
N PHE A 261 -6.00 14.98 4.36
CA PHE A 261 -6.50 13.63 4.03
C PHE A 261 -5.82 13.06 2.79
N GLY A 262 -5.57 13.87 1.76
CA GLY A 262 -4.82 13.44 0.57
C GLY A 262 -3.37 13.04 0.87
N ALA A 263 -2.67 13.85 1.68
CA ALA A 263 -1.29 13.55 2.09
C ALA A 263 -1.21 12.29 2.99
N VAL A 264 -2.17 12.10 3.90
CA VAL A 264 -2.25 10.87 4.72
C VAL A 264 -2.63 9.66 3.88
N ALA A 265 -3.59 9.79 2.96
CA ALA A 265 -3.95 8.71 2.04
C ALA A 265 -2.70 8.21 1.31
N ASP A 266 -1.85 9.15 0.91
CA ASP A 266 -0.64 8.84 0.17
C ASP A 266 0.46 8.13 0.99
N LEU A 267 0.70 8.57 2.22
CA LEU A 267 1.57 7.87 3.15
C LEU A 267 1.00 6.50 3.59
N THR A 268 -0.33 6.40 3.74
CA THR A 268 -1.01 5.14 4.08
C THR A 268 -0.89 4.14 2.94
N ARG A 269 -1.01 4.57 1.69
CA ARG A 269 -0.73 3.72 0.53
C ARG A 269 0.73 3.29 0.51
N LEU A 270 1.68 4.17 0.85
CA LEU A 270 3.10 3.83 0.94
C LEU A 270 3.38 2.80 2.06
N ALA A 271 2.68 2.89 3.19
CA ALA A 271 2.70 1.88 4.24
C ALA A 271 2.19 0.52 3.72
N GLY A 272 1.12 0.54 2.90
CA GLY A 272 0.66 -0.64 2.19
C GLY A 272 1.70 -1.20 1.21
N TRP A 273 2.33 -0.33 0.41
CA TRP A 273 3.34 -0.72 -0.59
C TRP A 273 4.58 -1.35 0.04
N THR A 274 5.09 -0.75 1.10
CA THR A 274 6.23 -1.29 1.85
C THR A 274 5.89 -2.60 2.56
N SER A 275 4.65 -2.75 3.06
CA SER A 275 4.14 -4.02 3.59
C SER A 275 4.03 -5.11 2.52
N TYR A 276 3.57 -4.74 1.33
CA TYR A 276 3.52 -5.60 0.16
C TYR A 276 4.94 -6.07 -0.24
N ASP A 277 5.93 -5.18 -0.17
CA ASP A 277 7.31 -5.49 -0.54
C ASP A 277 8.02 -6.47 0.39
N ILE A 278 7.61 -6.53 1.66
CA ILE A 278 8.09 -7.50 2.64
C ILE A 278 7.20 -8.75 2.76
N GLY A 279 6.21 -8.92 1.86
CA GLY A 279 5.30 -10.07 1.82
C GLY A 279 4.17 -10.07 2.85
N ALA A 280 3.95 -8.99 3.60
CA ALA A 280 2.82 -8.85 4.51
C ALA A 280 1.54 -8.47 3.74
N HIS A 281 1.09 -9.36 2.84
CA HIS A 281 0.08 -9.06 1.82
C HIS A 281 -1.30 -8.70 2.40
N GLY A 282 -1.79 -9.40 3.43
CA GLY A 282 -3.08 -9.07 4.06
C GLY A 282 -3.05 -7.74 4.79
N LEU A 283 -1.91 -7.34 5.35
CA LEU A 283 -1.72 -6.01 5.95
C LEU A 283 -1.65 -4.92 4.88
N ALA A 284 -0.92 -5.19 3.79
CA ALA A 284 -0.84 -4.27 2.66
C ALA A 284 -2.24 -3.98 2.08
N GLN A 285 -3.06 -5.03 1.91
CA GLN A 285 -4.43 -4.90 1.42
C GLN A 285 -5.26 -3.94 2.27
N ARG A 286 -5.18 -4.05 3.59
CA ARG A 286 -5.90 -3.18 4.53
C ARG A 286 -5.44 -1.73 4.42
N TYR A 287 -4.12 -1.50 4.36
CA TYR A 287 -3.60 -0.15 4.16
C TYR A 287 -4.05 0.46 2.84
N PHE A 288 -4.16 -0.33 1.77
CA PHE A 288 -4.71 0.16 0.50
C PHE A 288 -6.20 0.50 0.61
N VAL A 289 -7.01 -0.33 1.27
CA VAL A 289 -8.43 -0.04 1.51
C VAL A 289 -8.60 1.26 2.32
N GLN A 290 -7.83 1.43 3.39
CA GLN A 290 -7.90 2.65 4.20
C GLN A 290 -7.39 3.88 3.43
N SER A 291 -6.33 3.73 2.62
CA SER A 291 -5.88 4.80 1.72
C SER A 291 -6.97 5.20 0.71
N LEU A 292 -7.70 4.25 0.14
CA LEU A 292 -8.79 4.50 -0.79
C LEU A 292 -9.91 5.32 -0.12
N ARG A 293 -10.26 4.97 1.12
CA ARG A 293 -11.27 5.71 1.90
C ARG A 293 -10.82 7.12 2.27
N LEU A 294 -9.55 7.29 2.63
CA LEU A 294 -8.96 8.61 2.92
C LEU A 294 -8.88 9.47 1.64
N ALA A 295 -8.62 8.88 0.47
CA ALA A 295 -8.65 9.59 -0.81
C ALA A 295 -10.07 10.07 -1.16
N GLN A 296 -11.11 9.29 -0.84
CA GLN A 296 -12.51 9.74 -0.96
C GLN A 296 -12.79 10.93 -0.02
N ALA A 297 -12.32 10.86 1.23
CA ALA A 297 -12.41 11.99 2.15
C ALA A 297 -11.59 13.21 1.68
N ALA A 298 -10.51 13.02 0.92
CA ALA A 298 -9.75 14.10 0.31
C ALA A 298 -10.44 14.73 -0.91
N ASN A 299 -11.54 14.16 -1.41
CA ASN A 299 -12.12 14.44 -2.72
C ASN A 299 -11.12 14.24 -3.88
N ASP A 300 -10.21 13.28 -3.75
CA ASP A 300 -9.18 13.01 -4.75
C ASP A 300 -9.46 11.69 -5.46
N ARG A 301 -10.37 11.77 -6.46
CA ARG A 301 -10.74 10.61 -7.29
C ARG A 301 -9.54 10.06 -8.06
N LEU A 302 -8.68 10.94 -8.57
CA LEU A 302 -7.52 10.54 -9.34
C LEU A 302 -6.55 9.71 -8.49
N TYR A 303 -6.29 10.14 -7.26
CA TYR A 303 -5.49 9.37 -6.30
C TYR A 303 -6.17 8.06 -5.90
N GLY A 304 -7.49 8.06 -5.70
CA GLY A 304 -8.26 6.83 -5.48
C GLY A 304 -8.07 5.79 -6.61
N GLY A 305 -8.08 6.24 -7.86
CA GLY A 305 -7.75 5.40 -9.02
C GLY A 305 -6.32 4.83 -8.95
N TYR A 306 -5.35 5.62 -8.49
CA TYR A 306 -3.98 5.15 -8.28
C TYR A 306 -3.86 4.10 -7.16
N VAL A 307 -4.63 4.25 -6.08
CA VAL A 307 -4.72 3.23 -5.02
C VAL A 307 -5.27 1.91 -5.57
N LEU A 308 -6.33 1.97 -6.40
CA LEU A 308 -6.88 0.78 -7.06
C LEU A 308 -5.89 0.13 -8.03
N VAL A 309 -5.12 0.91 -8.79
CA VAL A 309 -4.01 0.38 -9.60
C VAL A 309 -2.96 -0.32 -8.74
N THR A 310 -2.66 0.23 -7.55
CA THR A 310 -1.73 -0.40 -6.61
C THR A 310 -2.27 -1.73 -6.08
N MET A 311 -3.56 -1.81 -5.76
CA MET A 311 -4.23 -3.06 -5.39
C MET A 311 -4.24 -4.06 -6.56
N SER A 312 -4.45 -3.60 -7.80
CA SER A 312 -4.39 -4.42 -9.01
C SER A 312 -3.00 -5.06 -9.18
N ARG A 313 -1.93 -4.27 -9.00
CA ARG A 313 -0.54 -4.79 -9.02
C ARG A 313 -0.27 -5.84 -7.95
N GLN A 314 -0.82 -5.67 -6.75
CA GLN A 314 -0.74 -6.69 -5.70
C GLN A 314 -1.47 -7.98 -6.12
N ALA A 315 -2.67 -7.85 -6.68
CA ALA A 315 -3.45 -8.98 -7.16
C ALA A 315 -2.74 -9.75 -8.29
N VAL A 316 -2.10 -9.05 -9.25
CA VAL A 316 -1.28 -9.67 -10.30
C VAL A 316 -0.14 -10.49 -9.68
N TYR A 317 0.61 -9.92 -8.74
CA TYR A 317 1.73 -10.63 -8.10
C TYR A 317 1.29 -11.90 -7.36
N LEU A 318 0.09 -11.89 -6.80
CA LEU A 318 -0.49 -13.03 -6.07
C LEU A 318 -1.24 -14.02 -6.97
N GLY A 319 -1.27 -13.82 -8.29
CA GLY A 319 -1.94 -14.74 -9.22
C GLY A 319 -3.45 -14.49 -9.41
N HIS A 320 -3.99 -13.38 -8.89
CA HIS A 320 -5.41 -13.03 -8.95
C HIS A 320 -5.73 -12.11 -10.15
N GLY A 321 -5.60 -12.67 -11.36
CA GLY A 321 -5.73 -11.90 -12.60
C GLY A 321 -7.12 -11.29 -12.85
N ARG A 322 -8.20 -11.98 -12.45
CA ARG A 322 -9.58 -11.46 -12.62
C ARG A 322 -9.81 -10.22 -11.77
N GLU A 323 -9.42 -10.28 -10.50
CA GLU A 323 -9.52 -9.18 -9.54
C GLU A 323 -8.63 -8.01 -9.96
N ALA A 324 -7.43 -8.29 -10.50
CA ALA A 324 -6.54 -7.27 -11.04
C ALA A 324 -7.19 -6.48 -12.19
N VAL A 325 -7.81 -7.16 -13.15
CA VAL A 325 -8.55 -6.53 -14.27
C VAL A 325 -9.73 -5.72 -13.74
N GLN A 326 -10.50 -6.26 -12.81
CA GLN A 326 -11.65 -5.56 -12.21
C GLN A 326 -11.21 -4.26 -11.52
N LEU A 327 -10.18 -4.30 -10.68
CA LEU A 327 -9.66 -3.12 -9.99
C LEU A 327 -9.16 -2.04 -10.98
N ALA A 328 -8.45 -2.45 -12.04
CA ALA A 328 -7.98 -1.52 -13.05
C ALA A 328 -9.14 -0.86 -13.83
N ARG A 329 -10.21 -1.61 -14.11
CA ARG A 329 -11.42 -1.07 -14.77
C ARG A 329 -12.22 -0.15 -13.85
N VAL A 330 -12.35 -0.51 -12.57
CA VAL A 330 -12.98 0.37 -11.57
C VAL A 330 -12.20 1.68 -11.43
N ALA A 331 -10.86 1.64 -11.46
CA ALA A 331 -10.04 2.85 -11.48
C ALA A 331 -10.34 3.73 -12.70
N GLN A 332 -10.37 3.15 -13.91
CA GLN A 332 -10.70 3.89 -15.13
C GLN A 332 -12.09 4.52 -15.08
N GLN A 333 -13.09 3.77 -14.60
CA GLN A 333 -14.47 4.24 -14.49
C GLN A 333 -14.62 5.34 -13.44
N GLY A 334 -14.00 5.18 -12.27
CA GLY A 334 -14.18 6.09 -11.14
C GLY A 334 -13.39 7.40 -11.28
N VAL A 335 -12.30 7.41 -12.05
CA VAL A 335 -11.60 8.66 -12.39
C VAL A 335 -12.25 9.35 -13.59
N GLY A 336 -12.78 8.59 -14.55
CA GLY A 336 -13.42 9.13 -15.74
C GLY A 336 -12.44 9.68 -16.77
N SER A 337 -12.98 10.30 -17.82
CA SER A 337 -12.21 10.76 -19.00
C SER A 337 -11.38 12.02 -18.77
N THR A 338 -11.59 12.73 -17.66
CA THR A 338 -10.85 13.96 -17.31
C THR A 338 -9.50 13.68 -16.65
N ALA A 339 -9.16 12.40 -16.43
CA ALA A 339 -7.87 12.00 -15.90
C ALA A 339 -6.71 12.49 -16.79
N PRO A 340 -5.60 12.97 -16.22
CA PRO A 340 -4.38 13.22 -16.99
C PRO A 340 -3.95 11.99 -17.78
N VAL A 341 -3.49 12.18 -19.02
CA VAL A 341 -3.21 11.08 -19.95
C VAL A 341 -2.17 10.08 -19.42
N ALA A 342 -1.16 10.54 -18.66
CA ALA A 342 -0.20 9.65 -18.00
C ALA A 342 -0.85 8.74 -16.94
N ALA A 343 -1.86 9.23 -16.23
CA ALA A 343 -2.62 8.42 -15.27
C ALA A 343 -3.53 7.40 -15.99
N GLN A 344 -4.12 7.77 -17.12
CA GLN A 344 -4.85 6.83 -17.98
C GLN A 344 -3.95 5.72 -18.51
N ALA A 345 -2.73 6.08 -18.96
CA ALA A 345 -1.73 5.14 -19.44
C ALA A 345 -1.38 4.09 -18.37
N LEU A 346 -1.16 4.54 -17.13
CA LEU A 346 -0.91 3.66 -15.99
C LEU A 346 -2.08 2.70 -15.72
N MET A 347 -3.33 3.18 -15.79
CA MET A 347 -4.51 2.34 -15.56
C MET A 347 -4.70 1.28 -16.66
N HIS A 348 -4.46 1.64 -17.92
CA HIS A 348 -4.49 0.69 -19.03
C HIS A 348 -3.37 -0.35 -18.94
N ALA A 349 -2.17 0.05 -18.51
CA ALA A 349 -1.09 -0.89 -18.27
C ALA A 349 -1.42 -1.87 -17.12
N ALA A 350 -2.07 -1.39 -16.06
CA ALA A 350 -2.54 -2.26 -14.97
C ALA A 350 -3.58 -3.28 -15.45
N GLU A 351 -4.52 -2.87 -16.31
CA GLU A 351 -5.49 -3.79 -16.94
C GLU A 351 -4.78 -4.84 -17.82
N ALA A 352 -3.79 -4.41 -18.61
CA ALA A 352 -3.00 -5.31 -19.45
C ALA A 352 -2.29 -6.39 -18.63
N ARG A 353 -1.68 -6.02 -17.50
CA ARG A 353 -1.02 -6.97 -16.58
C ARG A 353 -1.97 -8.05 -16.07
N GLY A 354 -3.21 -7.67 -15.75
CA GLY A 354 -4.25 -8.63 -15.36
C GLY A 354 -4.60 -9.59 -16.50
N HIS A 355 -4.75 -9.10 -17.73
CA HIS A 355 -5.00 -9.95 -18.91
C HIS A 355 -3.83 -10.86 -19.27
N GLY A 356 -2.59 -10.36 -19.18
CA GLY A 356 -1.38 -11.15 -19.41
C GLY A 356 -1.29 -12.34 -18.48
N LEU A 357 -1.56 -12.14 -17.19
CA LEU A 357 -1.61 -13.21 -16.19
C LEU A 357 -2.71 -14.25 -16.48
N LEU A 358 -3.85 -13.84 -17.07
CA LEU A 358 -4.93 -14.73 -17.48
C LEU A 358 -4.64 -15.49 -18.79
N GLY A 359 -3.53 -15.20 -19.47
CA GLY A 359 -3.23 -15.76 -20.80
C GLY A 359 -4.06 -15.16 -21.94
N ASP A 360 -4.82 -14.09 -21.69
CA ASP A 360 -5.65 -13.43 -22.71
C ASP A 360 -4.80 -12.45 -23.54
N ALA A 361 -4.09 -13.00 -24.52
CA ALA A 361 -3.18 -12.24 -25.38
C ALA A 361 -3.88 -11.10 -26.15
N ARG A 362 -5.15 -11.29 -26.55
CA ARG A 362 -5.90 -10.29 -27.32
C ARG A 362 -6.24 -9.08 -26.45
N SER A 363 -6.84 -9.30 -25.28
CA SER A 363 -7.20 -8.21 -24.36
C SER A 363 -5.96 -7.55 -23.77
N CYS A 364 -4.91 -8.33 -23.48
CA CYS A 364 -3.62 -7.80 -23.03
C CYS A 364 -3.02 -6.83 -24.04
N THR A 365 -2.89 -7.25 -25.30
CA THR A 365 -2.36 -6.41 -26.38
C THR A 365 -3.21 -5.15 -26.59
N ALA A 366 -4.53 -5.29 -26.59
CA ALA A 366 -5.43 -4.14 -26.73
C ALA A 366 -5.24 -3.10 -25.60
N ALA A 367 -5.10 -3.55 -24.35
CA ALA A 367 -4.85 -2.67 -23.22
C ALA A 367 -3.45 -2.02 -23.27
N LEU A 368 -2.42 -2.76 -23.69
CA LEU A 368 -1.06 -2.21 -23.89
C LEU A 368 -1.04 -1.11 -24.96
N VAL A 369 -1.74 -1.31 -26.08
CA VAL A 369 -1.86 -0.28 -27.14
C VAL A 369 -2.55 0.98 -26.62
N ARG A 370 -3.59 0.84 -25.77
CA ARG A 370 -4.22 2.00 -25.13
C ARG A 370 -3.24 2.72 -24.18
N ALA A 371 -2.46 1.97 -23.41
CA ALA A 371 -1.47 2.54 -22.50
C ALA A 371 -0.38 3.32 -23.27
N GLU A 372 0.14 2.75 -24.35
CA GLU A 372 1.16 3.39 -25.18
C GLU A 372 0.64 4.66 -25.85
N ARG A 373 -0.56 4.62 -26.45
CA ARG A 373 -1.18 5.81 -27.06
C ARG A 373 -1.42 6.92 -26.04
N ALA A 374 -1.90 6.59 -24.84
CA ALA A 374 -2.12 7.56 -23.79
C ALA A 374 -0.82 8.22 -23.32
N LEU A 375 0.28 7.45 -23.21
CA LEU A 375 1.57 8.01 -22.83
C LEU A 375 2.16 8.90 -23.94
N GLN A 376 2.05 8.48 -25.21
CA GLN A 376 2.49 9.28 -26.37
C GLN A 376 1.75 10.61 -26.51
N ALA A 377 0.52 10.69 -26.01
CA ALA A 377 -0.26 11.93 -25.99
C ALA A 377 0.13 12.88 -24.85
N SER A 378 0.99 12.47 -23.91
CA SER A 378 1.45 13.32 -22.81
C SER A 378 2.57 14.27 -23.26
N HIS A 379 2.52 15.52 -22.79
CA HIS A 379 3.49 16.54 -23.12
C HIS A 379 4.38 16.85 -21.90
N ALA A 380 5.65 17.23 -22.14
CA ALA A 380 6.61 17.54 -21.09
C ALA A 380 6.20 18.71 -20.17
N GLY A 381 5.20 19.51 -20.57
CA GLY A 381 4.64 20.62 -19.80
C GLY A 381 3.39 20.26 -18.99
N ASP A 382 2.89 19.02 -19.05
CA ASP A 382 1.69 18.62 -18.32
C ASP A 382 1.94 18.67 -16.80
N GLU A 383 1.08 19.38 -16.06
CA GLU A 383 1.11 19.35 -14.60
C GLU A 383 0.63 17.98 -14.08
N LEU A 384 1.60 17.08 -13.87
CA LEU A 384 1.34 15.77 -13.31
C LEU A 384 1.51 15.76 -11.78
N PRO A 385 0.57 15.12 -11.05
CA PRO A 385 0.79 14.77 -9.65
C PRO A 385 2.10 14.01 -9.48
N SER A 386 2.83 14.25 -8.38
CA SER A 386 4.16 13.65 -8.16
C SER A 386 4.16 12.12 -8.28
N TRP A 387 3.11 11.46 -7.77
CA TRP A 387 2.94 10.01 -7.85
C TRP A 387 2.66 9.49 -9.27
N ALA A 388 2.27 10.32 -10.24
CA ALA A 388 2.06 9.89 -11.63
C ALA A 388 3.35 9.93 -12.45
N ARG A 389 4.34 10.73 -12.03
CA ARG A 389 5.58 11.01 -12.77
C ARG A 389 6.49 9.79 -12.95
N PHE A 390 6.36 8.76 -12.11
CA PHE A 390 7.14 7.53 -12.28
C PHE A 390 6.69 6.72 -13.51
N PHE A 391 5.49 6.98 -14.03
CA PHE A 391 4.98 6.27 -15.20
C PHE A 391 5.45 6.95 -16.48
N ASP A 392 6.68 6.62 -16.85
CA ASP A 392 7.37 7.11 -18.04
C ASP A 392 7.56 5.98 -19.08
N GLU A 393 8.32 6.25 -20.14
CA GLU A 393 8.65 5.24 -21.16
C GLU A 393 9.37 4.02 -20.58
N ALA A 394 10.24 4.23 -19.58
CA ALA A 394 10.96 3.13 -18.94
C ALA A 394 10.01 2.23 -18.15
N GLN A 395 9.01 2.80 -17.47
CA GLN A 395 7.97 2.05 -16.78
C GLN A 395 7.01 1.37 -17.75
N LEU A 396 6.60 2.04 -18.84
CA LEU A 396 5.75 1.41 -19.84
C LEU A 396 6.44 0.19 -20.46
N ALA A 397 7.72 0.31 -20.85
CA ALA A 397 8.49 -0.81 -21.37
C ALA A 397 8.58 -1.98 -20.36
N ASP A 398 8.69 -1.69 -19.07
CA ASP A 398 8.66 -2.72 -18.01
C ASP A 398 7.31 -3.45 -17.95
N GLU A 399 6.19 -2.74 -18.10
CA GLU A 399 4.85 -3.36 -18.12
C GLU A 399 4.66 -4.24 -19.35
N PHE A 400 5.13 -3.81 -20.54
CA PHE A 400 5.16 -4.65 -21.75
C PHE A 400 5.98 -5.93 -21.52
N ALA A 401 7.17 -5.80 -20.94
CA ALA A 401 8.06 -6.94 -20.68
C ALA A 401 7.38 -7.99 -19.78
N HIS A 402 6.73 -7.55 -18.70
CA HIS A 402 5.99 -8.43 -17.82
C HIS A 402 4.80 -9.09 -18.51
N CYS A 403 4.00 -8.34 -19.27
CA CYS A 403 2.87 -8.89 -20.02
C CYS A 403 3.31 -9.99 -20.99
N TYR A 404 4.35 -9.73 -21.79
CA TYR A 404 4.86 -10.70 -22.74
C TYR A 404 5.50 -11.91 -22.08
N ARG A 405 6.18 -11.75 -20.94
CA ARG A 405 6.66 -12.88 -20.13
C ARG A 405 5.50 -13.77 -19.69
N ASP A 406 4.43 -13.18 -19.18
CA ASP A 406 3.26 -13.94 -18.67
C ASP A 406 2.53 -14.67 -19.82
N LEU A 407 2.50 -14.05 -21.02
CA LEU A 407 2.01 -14.66 -22.26
C LEU A 407 3.02 -15.62 -22.94
N GLN A 408 4.20 -15.85 -22.33
CA GLN A 408 5.27 -16.69 -22.87
C GLN A 408 5.81 -16.24 -24.24
N GLN A 409 5.69 -14.95 -24.56
CA GLN A 409 6.25 -14.33 -25.75
C GLN A 409 7.67 -13.82 -25.43
N TRP A 410 8.63 -14.74 -25.39
CA TRP A 410 9.95 -14.50 -24.81
C TRP A 410 10.77 -13.43 -25.54
N ARG A 411 10.75 -13.42 -26.87
CA ARG A 411 11.51 -12.46 -27.68
C ARG A 411 11.07 -11.00 -27.44
N PRO A 412 9.78 -10.64 -27.57
CA PRO A 412 9.36 -9.27 -27.25
C PRO A 412 9.52 -8.95 -25.76
N ALA A 413 9.33 -9.92 -24.85
CA ALA A 413 9.58 -9.71 -23.42
C ALA A 413 11.03 -9.27 -23.14
N ALA A 414 12.02 -9.94 -23.73
CA ALA A 414 13.44 -9.59 -23.60
C ALA A 414 13.74 -8.19 -24.16
N GLN A 415 13.24 -7.87 -25.36
CA GLN A 415 13.45 -6.55 -26.00
C GLN A 415 12.92 -5.39 -25.14
N HIS A 416 11.72 -5.56 -24.59
CA HIS A 416 11.10 -4.54 -23.74
C HIS A 416 11.80 -4.43 -22.36
N ALA A 417 12.23 -5.56 -21.78
CA ALA A 417 13.00 -5.54 -20.54
C ALA A 417 14.34 -4.79 -20.71
N GLU A 418 15.05 -5.05 -21.80
CA GLU A 418 16.29 -4.33 -22.13
C GLU A 418 16.05 -2.83 -22.35
N ARG A 419 14.98 -2.45 -23.06
CA ARG A 419 14.60 -1.03 -23.23
C ARG A 419 14.36 -0.37 -21.88
N SER A 420 13.60 -1.02 -20.99
CA SER A 420 13.36 -0.50 -19.64
C SER A 420 14.66 -0.34 -18.85
N LEU A 421 15.55 -1.34 -18.88
CA LEU A 421 16.83 -1.28 -18.18
C LEU A 421 17.78 -0.21 -18.74
N ARG A 422 17.71 0.11 -20.03
CA ARG A 422 18.49 1.22 -20.60
C ARG A 422 17.98 2.59 -20.17
N LEU A 423 16.65 2.77 -20.15
CA LEU A 423 16.02 4.06 -19.86
C LEU A 423 15.95 4.35 -18.35
N ARG A 424 15.79 3.33 -17.52
CA ARG A 424 15.51 3.49 -16.10
C ARG A 424 16.76 3.90 -15.30
N PRO A 425 16.73 5.01 -14.54
CA PRO A 425 17.86 5.43 -13.70
C PRO A 425 18.25 4.40 -12.63
N GLN A 426 19.53 4.41 -12.24
CA GLN A 426 20.08 3.50 -11.22
C GLN A 426 19.43 3.68 -9.83
N THR A 427 18.87 4.86 -9.54
CA THR A 427 18.15 5.15 -8.29
C THR A 427 16.90 4.28 -8.09
N TYR A 428 16.36 3.69 -9.16
CA TYR A 428 15.25 2.73 -9.10
C TYR A 428 15.74 1.28 -8.99
N ALA A 429 16.69 1.03 -8.08
CA ALA A 429 17.40 -0.25 -7.95
C ALA A 429 16.43 -1.44 -7.86
N ARG A 430 15.37 -1.34 -7.04
CA ARG A 430 14.39 -2.44 -6.89
C ARG A 430 13.65 -2.76 -8.19
N SER A 431 13.15 -1.74 -8.90
CA SER A 431 12.44 -1.96 -10.16
C SER A 431 13.36 -2.53 -11.24
N ARG A 432 14.63 -2.13 -11.25
CA ARG A 432 15.65 -2.70 -12.14
C ARG A 432 15.90 -4.17 -11.85
N VAL A 433 15.92 -4.59 -10.60
CA VAL A 433 15.99 -6.03 -10.23
C VAL A 433 14.80 -6.80 -10.79
N PHE A 434 13.56 -6.33 -10.59
CA PHE A 434 12.38 -7.00 -11.15
C PHE A 434 12.47 -7.16 -12.67
N CYS A 435 12.79 -6.08 -13.37
CA CYS A 435 12.94 -6.06 -14.83
C CYS A 435 14.07 -7.00 -15.30
N ARG A 436 15.15 -7.09 -14.53
CA ARG A 436 16.28 -7.97 -14.86
C ARG A 436 15.96 -9.45 -14.68
N VAL A 437 15.16 -9.81 -13.68
CA VAL A 437 14.66 -11.19 -13.55
C VAL A 437 13.66 -11.52 -14.67
N VAL A 438 12.84 -10.55 -15.11
CA VAL A 438 12.00 -10.72 -16.30
C VAL A 438 12.85 -10.98 -17.55
N LEU A 439 13.95 -10.23 -17.73
CA LEU A 439 14.91 -10.47 -18.81
C LEU A 439 15.52 -11.87 -18.71
N ALA A 440 16.02 -12.26 -17.53
CA ALA A 440 16.58 -13.59 -17.31
C ALA A 440 15.59 -14.71 -17.64
N THR A 441 14.33 -14.57 -17.19
CA THR A 441 13.26 -15.53 -17.48
C THR A 441 12.94 -15.59 -18.98
N SER A 442 13.00 -14.45 -19.67
CA SER A 442 12.76 -14.38 -21.11
C SER A 442 13.90 -15.03 -21.91
N ARG A 443 15.15 -14.79 -21.52
CA ARG A 443 16.34 -15.44 -22.11
C ARG A 443 16.31 -16.97 -21.91
N LEU A 444 15.92 -17.42 -20.72
CA LEU A 444 15.69 -18.85 -20.45
C LEU A 444 14.62 -19.43 -21.39
N GLY A 445 13.51 -18.73 -21.59
CA GLY A 445 12.46 -19.16 -22.53
C GLY A 445 12.90 -19.20 -24.00
N LEU A 446 13.95 -18.47 -24.38
CA LEU A 446 14.58 -18.53 -25.70
C LEU A 446 15.63 -19.65 -25.82
N GLY A 447 15.95 -20.35 -24.73
CA GLY A 447 17.02 -21.35 -24.68
C GLY A 447 18.43 -20.76 -24.49
N GLU A 448 18.53 -19.46 -24.23
CA GLU A 448 19.79 -18.71 -24.04
C GLU A 448 20.19 -18.78 -22.56
N LEU A 449 20.65 -19.98 -22.15
CA LEU A 449 20.82 -20.34 -20.75
C LEU A 449 21.94 -19.55 -20.05
N ASP A 450 23.05 -19.29 -20.75
CA ASP A 450 24.19 -18.56 -20.20
C ASP A 450 23.83 -17.08 -19.97
N GLU A 451 23.15 -16.45 -20.93
CA GLU A 451 22.63 -15.09 -20.83
C GLU A 451 21.56 -14.96 -19.75
N ALA A 452 20.70 -15.98 -19.60
CA ALA A 452 19.72 -16.04 -18.53
C ALA A 452 20.38 -16.04 -17.14
N CYS A 453 21.39 -16.90 -16.94
CA CYS A 453 22.13 -16.98 -15.69
C CYS A 453 22.94 -15.71 -15.41
N ALA A 454 23.54 -15.11 -16.44
CA ALA A 454 24.26 -13.84 -16.31
C ALA A 454 23.31 -12.70 -15.87
N ALA A 455 22.15 -12.56 -16.51
CA ALA A 455 21.15 -11.57 -16.13
C ALA A 455 20.64 -11.79 -14.70
N ALA A 456 20.37 -13.04 -14.31
CA ALA A 456 19.93 -13.37 -12.95
C ALA A 456 21.01 -13.13 -11.90
N THR A 457 22.29 -13.36 -12.22
CA THR A 457 23.42 -13.08 -11.32
C THR A 457 23.57 -11.58 -11.06
N GLU A 458 23.38 -10.74 -12.07
CA GLU A 458 23.36 -9.29 -11.86
C GLU A 458 22.13 -8.83 -11.03
N ALA A 459 20.98 -9.48 -11.21
CA ALA A 459 19.81 -9.21 -10.36
C ALA A 459 20.07 -9.63 -8.89
N LEU A 460 20.77 -10.76 -8.68
CA LEU A 460 21.17 -11.25 -7.36
C LEU A 460 22.05 -10.26 -6.60
N ARG A 461 23.03 -9.63 -7.28
CA ARG A 461 23.86 -8.56 -6.68
C ARG A 461 23.02 -7.38 -6.20
N GLY A 462 21.99 -7.01 -6.96
CA GLY A 462 21.06 -5.96 -6.52
C GLY A 462 20.27 -6.38 -5.29
N VAL A 463 19.76 -7.62 -5.26
CA VAL A 463 18.96 -8.14 -4.13
C VAL A 463 19.75 -8.14 -2.82
N THR A 464 21.04 -8.46 -2.84
CA THR A 464 21.87 -8.49 -1.62
C THR A 464 22.02 -7.13 -0.93
N GLU A 465 21.78 -6.03 -1.64
CA GLU A 465 21.88 -4.67 -1.12
C GLU A 465 20.52 -4.08 -0.68
N MET A 466 19.42 -4.82 -0.81
CA MET A 466 18.07 -4.32 -0.53
C MET A 466 17.24 -5.22 0.40
N ARG A 467 16.25 -4.60 1.06
CA ARG A 467 15.27 -5.29 1.90
C ARG A 467 13.92 -5.39 1.18
N SER A 468 13.84 -6.30 0.21
CA SER A 468 12.62 -6.62 -0.53
C SER A 468 12.44 -8.14 -0.62
N LEU A 469 11.41 -8.67 0.02
CA LEU A 469 11.08 -10.10 -0.10
C LEU A 469 10.56 -10.40 -1.50
N ARG A 470 9.82 -9.48 -2.13
CA ARG A 470 9.35 -9.66 -3.50
C ARG A 470 10.51 -9.87 -4.49
N ALA A 471 11.61 -9.13 -4.33
CA ALA A 471 12.77 -9.26 -5.20
C ALA A 471 13.47 -10.62 -5.02
N VAL A 472 13.57 -11.09 -3.78
CA VAL A 472 14.04 -12.44 -3.45
C VAL A 472 13.14 -13.50 -4.08
N GLU A 473 11.81 -13.38 -3.95
CA GLU A 473 10.85 -14.34 -4.53
C GLU A 473 10.90 -14.40 -6.06
N TYR A 474 11.14 -13.27 -6.73
CA TYR A 474 11.39 -13.25 -8.18
C TYR A 474 12.60 -14.13 -8.55
N LEU A 475 13.71 -14.02 -7.81
CA LEU A 475 14.89 -14.85 -8.04
C LEU A 475 14.66 -16.32 -7.67
N ARG A 476 13.92 -16.60 -6.59
CA ARG A 476 13.53 -17.97 -6.21
C ARG A 476 12.68 -18.62 -7.29
N ASP A 477 11.73 -17.88 -7.87
CA ASP A 477 10.94 -18.39 -9.00
C ASP A 477 11.83 -18.74 -10.20
N PHE A 478 12.75 -17.84 -10.55
CA PHE A 478 13.71 -18.09 -11.61
C PHE A 478 14.58 -19.33 -11.32
N ALA A 479 15.12 -19.46 -10.11
CA ALA A 479 15.92 -20.61 -9.72
C ALA A 479 15.14 -21.94 -9.81
N ARG A 480 13.85 -21.95 -9.45
CA ARG A 480 12.99 -23.13 -9.63
C ARG A 480 12.86 -23.52 -11.11
N ARG A 481 12.80 -22.55 -12.02
CA ARG A 481 12.74 -22.79 -13.49
C ARG A 481 14.03 -23.38 -14.05
N LEU A 482 15.16 -23.23 -13.35
CA LEU A 482 16.43 -23.81 -13.75
C LEU A 482 16.59 -25.29 -13.36
N ALA A 483 15.66 -25.86 -12.59
CA ALA A 483 15.74 -27.26 -12.15
C ALA A 483 16.00 -28.29 -13.27
N PRO A 484 15.44 -28.16 -14.49
CA PRO A 484 15.74 -29.05 -15.61
C PRO A 484 17.19 -28.94 -16.14
N TYR A 485 17.90 -27.87 -15.82
CA TYR A 485 19.20 -27.50 -16.40
C TYR A 485 20.38 -27.58 -15.42
N ARG A 486 20.21 -28.24 -14.25
CA ARG A 486 21.23 -28.33 -13.18
C ARG A 486 22.59 -28.88 -13.60
N GLY A 487 22.67 -29.60 -14.72
CA GLY A 487 23.94 -30.09 -15.28
C GLY A 487 24.78 -29.00 -15.96
N ASN A 488 24.20 -27.85 -16.30
CA ASN A 488 24.89 -26.77 -17.00
C ASN A 488 25.81 -25.98 -16.04
N PRO A 489 27.06 -25.65 -16.43
CA PRO A 489 27.99 -24.91 -15.57
C PRO A 489 27.48 -23.53 -15.11
N SER A 490 26.82 -22.77 -15.99
CA SER A 490 26.27 -21.44 -15.68
C SER A 490 25.15 -21.51 -14.66
N VAL A 491 24.30 -22.55 -14.74
CA VAL A 491 23.25 -22.82 -13.76
C VAL A 491 23.85 -23.14 -12.40
N ARG A 492 24.85 -24.03 -12.35
CA ARG A 492 25.55 -24.37 -11.10
C ARG A 492 26.20 -23.15 -10.46
N ALA A 493 26.85 -22.30 -11.26
CA ALA A 493 27.50 -21.09 -10.78
C ALA A 493 26.47 -20.10 -10.20
N PHE A 494 25.34 -19.90 -10.87
CA PHE A 494 24.24 -19.09 -10.35
C PHE A 494 23.63 -19.67 -9.07
N GLU A 495 23.32 -20.96 -9.02
CA GLU A 495 22.75 -21.61 -7.84
C GLU A 495 23.69 -21.52 -6.63
N GLU A 496 25.00 -21.67 -6.84
CA GLU A 496 26.00 -21.51 -5.77
C GLU A 496 26.05 -20.07 -5.23
N ALA A 497 26.05 -19.08 -6.13
CA ALA A 497 26.00 -17.67 -5.76
C ALA A 497 24.69 -17.35 -5.00
N ALA A 498 23.56 -17.87 -5.47
CA ALA A 498 22.25 -17.65 -4.85
C ALA A 498 22.15 -18.29 -3.46
N ARG A 499 22.74 -19.48 -3.26
CA ARG A 499 22.84 -20.14 -1.94
C ARG A 499 23.73 -19.34 -0.99
N THR A 500 24.87 -18.87 -1.48
CA THR A 500 25.79 -18.02 -0.70
C THR A 500 25.12 -16.72 -0.23
N ALA A 501 24.27 -16.14 -1.08
CA ALA A 501 23.49 -14.95 -0.77
C ALA A 501 22.24 -15.23 0.10
N GLY A 502 21.94 -16.49 0.45
CA GLY A 502 20.75 -16.85 1.23
C GLY A 502 19.43 -16.67 0.48
N VAL A 503 19.45 -16.61 -0.84
CA VAL A 503 18.25 -16.48 -1.68
C VAL A 503 17.57 -17.84 -1.87
N ILE A 504 18.34 -18.92 -2.08
CA ILE A 504 17.82 -20.29 -2.25
C ILE A 504 18.42 -21.29 -1.27
#